data_AF-A0A1J3FCF0-F1
#
_entry.id   AF-A0A1J3FCF0-F1
#
_cell.length_a   1.000
_cell.length_b   1.000
_cell.length_c   1.000
_cell.angle_alpha   90.00
_cell.angle_beta   90.00
_cell.angle_gamma   90.00
#
_symmetry.space_group_name_H-M   'P 1'
#
loop_
_entity.id
_entity.type
_entity.pdbx_description
1 polymer ?
#
loop_
_entity_poly.entity_id
_entity_poly.type
_entity_poly.pdbx_seq_one_letter_code
_entity_poly.pdbx_strand_id
1 'polypeptide(L)'
;KVVEMGFDPTTSKFVEALRVFYKLSDKTIEEKLCILDKRLGFAVGDVWEIFKKSPISLALSEQKIANSVEAFRGLGFSKDEITTILKNFPRCLSLSAETVKKKT
;
A
#
# COMPACT_ATOMS: atom_id res chain seq x y z
N LYS A 1 -16.64 5.84 -9.28
CA LYS A 1 -15.52 5.78 -8.30
C LYS A 1 -14.24 5.16 -8.87
N VAL A 2 -14.15 3.85 -9.09
CA VAL A 2 -12.89 3.22 -9.59
C VAL A 2 -12.57 3.54 -11.06
N VAL A 3 -13.56 3.73 -11.93
CA VAL A 3 -13.34 4.16 -13.33
C VAL A 3 -12.76 5.56 -13.37
N GLU A 4 -13.28 6.47 -12.54
CA GLU A 4 -12.81 7.86 -12.42
C GLU A 4 -11.37 7.94 -11.88
N MET A 5 -10.90 6.91 -11.16
CA MET A 5 -9.51 6.78 -10.71
C MET A 5 -8.55 6.28 -11.81
N GLY A 6 -9.06 6.01 -13.02
CA GLY A 6 -8.28 5.58 -14.17
C GLY A 6 -8.05 4.07 -14.27
N PHE A 7 -8.84 3.24 -13.57
CA PHE A 7 -8.78 1.80 -13.75
C PHE A 7 -9.49 1.37 -15.04
N ASP A 8 -8.79 0.59 -15.85
CA ASP A 8 -9.36 -0.03 -17.05
C ASP A 8 -10.33 -1.16 -16.65
N PRO A 9 -11.63 -1.06 -17.01
CA PRO A 9 -12.66 -2.00 -16.59
C PRO A 9 -12.48 -3.43 -17.14
N THR A 10 -11.61 -3.62 -18.13
CA THR A 10 -11.31 -4.93 -18.72
C THR A 10 -10.22 -5.69 -17.96
N THR A 11 -9.55 -5.04 -17.00
CA THR A 11 -8.41 -5.61 -16.28
C THR A 11 -8.79 -6.21 -14.92
N SER A 12 -8.00 -7.19 -14.46
CA SER A 12 -8.18 -7.75 -13.11
C SER A 12 -8.03 -6.69 -12.01
N LYS A 13 -7.19 -5.67 -12.22
CA LYS A 13 -6.98 -4.57 -11.26
C LYS A 13 -8.26 -3.79 -11.00
N PHE A 14 -9.12 -3.63 -11.99
CA PHE A 14 -10.42 -3.00 -11.79
C PHE A 14 -11.30 -3.80 -10.82
N VAL A 15 -11.36 -5.13 -11.00
CA VAL A 15 -12.11 -6.02 -10.10
C VAL A 15 -11.51 -6.00 -8.69
N GLU A 16 -10.18 -5.99 -8.57
CA GLU A 16 -9.50 -5.86 -7.29
C GLU A 16 -9.81 -4.52 -6.60
N ALA A 17 -9.73 -3.41 -7.32
CA ALA A 17 -10.05 -2.08 -6.80
C ALA A 17 -11.52 -1.98 -6.36
N LEU A 18 -12.45 -2.48 -7.18
CA LEU A 18 -13.86 -2.58 -6.83
C LEU A 18 -14.06 -3.34 -5.52
N ARG A 19 -13.41 -4.51 -5.39
CA ARG A 19 -13.51 -5.33 -4.18
C ARG A 19 -13.00 -4.59 -2.95
N VAL A 20 -11.95 -3.78 -3.07
CA VAL A 20 -11.44 -2.97 -1.96
C VAL A 20 -12.44 -1.88 -1.56
N PHE A 21 -12.96 -1.11 -2.51
CA PHE A 21 -13.96 -0.08 -2.23
C PHE A 21 -15.30 -0.63 -1.76
N TYR A 22 -15.67 -1.84 -2.16
CA TYR A 22 -16.87 -2.49 -1.67
C TYR A 22 -16.70 -2.99 -0.22
N LYS A 23 -15.49 -3.42 0.16
CA LYS A 23 -15.19 -3.93 1.51
C LYS A 23 -14.90 -2.82 2.52
N LEU A 24 -14.35 -1.70 2.08
CA LEU A 24 -13.96 -0.60 2.95
C LEU A 24 -14.96 0.55 2.82
N SER A 25 -15.45 1.04 3.95
CA SER A 25 -16.23 2.28 3.96
C SER A 25 -15.34 3.49 3.66
N ASP A 26 -15.93 4.57 3.15
CA ASP A 26 -15.18 5.80 2.86
C ASP A 26 -14.47 6.34 4.10
N LYS A 27 -15.15 6.31 5.26
CA LYS A 27 -14.56 6.63 6.56
C LYS A 27 -13.31 5.79 6.86
N THR A 28 -13.39 4.47 6.64
CA THR A 28 -12.25 3.55 6.88
C THR A 28 -11.07 3.85 5.94
N ILE A 29 -11.35 4.25 4.70
CA ILE A 29 -10.31 4.65 3.75
C ILE A 29 -9.64 5.94 4.21
N GLU A 30 -10.41 6.94 4.64
CA GLU A 30 -9.89 8.21 5.16
C GLU A 30 -9.05 8.02 6.42
N GLU A 31 -9.52 7.20 7.37
CA GLU A 31 -8.77 6.86 8.60
C GLU A 31 -7.43 6.20 8.25
N LYS A 32 -7.43 5.24 7.32
CA LYS A 32 -6.19 4.61 6.83
C LYS A 32 -5.23 5.61 6.19
N LEU A 33 -5.72 6.50 5.33
CA LEU A 33 -4.87 7.51 4.69
C LEU A 33 -4.29 8.48 5.71
N CYS A 34 -5.07 8.89 6.72
CA CYS A 34 -4.61 9.73 7.81
C CYS A 34 -3.48 9.06 8.60
N ILE A 35 -3.59 7.75 8.86
CA ILE A 35 -2.56 7.01 9.60
C ILE A 35 -1.29 6.84 8.76
N LEU A 36 -1.41 6.58 7.46
CA LEU A 36 -0.25 6.52 6.56
C LEU A 36 0.48 7.87 6.47
N ASP A 37 -0.26 8.98 6.39
CA ASP A 37 0.28 10.35 6.38
C ASP A 37 0.92 10.72 7.72
N LYS A 38 0.17 10.63 8.82
CA LYS A 38 0.59 11.15 10.13
C LYS A 38 1.58 10.24 10.84
N ARG A 39 1.42 8.92 10.75
CA ARG A 39 2.21 7.94 11.53
C ARG A 39 3.42 7.42 10.77
N LEU A 40 3.26 7.16 9.47
CA LEU A 40 4.32 6.61 8.63
C LEU A 40 4.94 7.67 7.70
N GLY A 41 4.31 8.84 7.59
CA GLY A 41 4.80 9.96 6.80
C GLY A 41 4.56 9.86 5.30
N PHE A 42 3.81 8.88 4.80
CA PHE A 42 3.58 8.76 3.35
C PHE A 42 2.67 9.88 2.86
N ALA A 43 3.06 10.55 1.78
CA ALA A 43 2.14 11.50 1.16
C ALA A 43 0.91 10.74 0.63
N VAL A 44 -0.27 11.28 0.85
CA VAL A 44 -1.53 10.67 0.37
C VAL A 44 -1.49 10.40 -1.13
N GLY A 45 -0.83 11.26 -1.91
CA GLY A 45 -0.58 11.05 -3.34
C GLY A 45 0.18 9.75 -3.63
N ASP A 46 1.27 9.50 -2.90
CA ASP A 46 2.09 8.28 -3.05
C ASP A 46 1.27 7.02 -2.74
N VAL A 47 0.43 7.08 -1.71
CA VAL A 47 -0.46 5.96 -1.34
C VAL A 47 -1.42 5.65 -2.49
N TRP A 48 -2.02 6.66 -3.11
CA TRP A 48 -2.89 6.47 -4.27
C TRP A 48 -2.16 5.95 -5.49
N GLU A 49 -0.90 6.35 -5.71
CA GLU A 49 -0.07 5.76 -6.76
C GLU A 49 0.20 4.27 -6.53
N ILE A 50 0.54 3.89 -5.29
CA ILE A 50 0.73 2.49 -4.89
C ILE A 50 -0.57 1.70 -5.08
N PHE A 51 -1.71 2.27 -4.69
CA PHE A 51 -3.02 1.66 -4.86
C PHE A 51 -3.37 1.42 -6.34
N LYS A 52 -3.15 2.40 -7.22
CA LYS A 52 -3.40 2.25 -8.67
C LYS A 52 -2.57 1.11 -9.28
N LYS A 53 -1.34 0.92 -8.81
CA LYS A 53 -0.49 -0.19 -9.26
C LYS A 53 -0.89 -1.54 -8.68
N SER A 54 -1.35 -1.54 -7.43
CA SER A 54 -1.74 -2.76 -6.70
C SER A 54 -2.87 -2.45 -5.73
N PRO A 55 -4.13 -2.67 -6.15
CA PRO A 55 -5.30 -2.30 -5.36
C PRO A 55 -5.36 -2.99 -3.99
N ILE A 56 -4.79 -4.19 -3.90
CA ILE A 56 -4.73 -4.95 -2.65
C ILE A 56 -3.96 -4.24 -1.53
N SER A 57 -3.15 -3.22 -1.86
CA SER A 57 -2.31 -2.50 -0.89
C SER A 57 -3.15 -1.80 0.18
N LEU A 58 -4.28 -1.17 -0.18
CA LEU A 58 -5.21 -0.56 0.78
C LEU A 58 -5.98 -1.61 1.61
N ALA A 59 -6.11 -2.84 1.11
CA ALA A 59 -6.76 -3.93 1.83
C ALA A 59 -5.88 -4.56 2.93
N LEU A 60 -4.57 -4.25 2.95
CA LEU A 60 -3.67 -4.72 4.01
C LEU A 60 -4.00 -4.05 5.35
N SER A 61 -3.73 -4.73 6.46
CA SER A 61 -3.84 -4.11 7.77
C SER A 61 -2.76 -3.05 7.95
N GLU A 62 -3.06 -2.01 8.71
CA GLU A 62 -2.11 -0.93 9.01
C GLU A 62 -0.86 -1.47 9.69
N GLN A 63 -1.01 -2.48 10.56
CA GLN A 63 0.10 -3.19 11.19
C GLN A 63 1.02 -3.87 10.18
N LYS A 64 0.48 -4.48 9.11
CA LYS A 64 1.31 -5.09 8.06
C LYS A 64 2.13 -4.02 7.33
N ILE A 65 1.49 -2.91 6.96
CA ILE A 65 2.17 -1.80 6.28
C ILE A 65 3.26 -1.21 7.17
N ALA A 66 2.95 -0.92 8.44
CA ALA A 66 3.90 -0.40 9.41
C ALA A 66 5.09 -1.35 9.62
N ASN A 67 4.84 -2.65 9.78
CA ASN A 67 5.89 -3.65 9.94
C ASN A 67 6.82 -3.73 8.72
N SER A 68 6.28 -3.67 7.50
CA SER A 68 7.10 -3.64 6.29
C SER A 68 7.98 -2.39 6.23
N VAL A 69 7.41 -1.22 6.55
CA VAL A 69 8.13 0.06 6.55
C VAL A 69 9.26 0.06 7.58
N GLU A 70 8.99 -0.39 8.80
CA GLU A 70 10.01 -0.52 9.84
C GLU A 70 11.08 -1.57 9.49
N ALA A 71 10.71 -2.66 8.81
CA ALA A 71 11.68 -3.62 8.32
C ALA A 71 12.65 -3.00 7.30
N PHE A 72 12.15 -2.23 6.33
CA PHE A 72 13.01 -1.53 5.38
C PHE A 72 13.87 -0.47 6.06
N ARG A 73 13.31 0.26 7.03
CA ARG A 73 14.08 1.23 7.83
C ARG A 73 15.22 0.54 8.61
N GLY A 74 14.96 -0.63 9.19
CA GLY A 74 15.98 -1.43 9.87
C GLY A 74 17.08 -1.97 8.94
N LEU A 75 16.79 -2.09 7.64
CA LEU A 75 17.78 -2.41 6.60
C LEU A 75 18.57 -1.19 6.10
N GLY A 76 18.29 0.01 6.62
CA GLY A 76 18.99 1.25 6.28
C GLY A 76 18.39 2.04 5.12
N PHE A 77 17.22 1.66 4.59
CA PHE A 77 16.56 2.43 3.54
C PHE A 77 15.99 3.74 4.09
N SER A 78 16.20 4.82 3.35
CA SER A 78 15.53 6.10 3.59
C SER A 78 14.04 6.01 3.24
N LYS A 79 13.25 6.94 3.78
CA LYS A 79 11.81 7.01 3.53
C LYS A 79 11.48 7.14 2.03
N ASP A 80 12.26 7.90 1.28
CA ASP A 80 12.05 8.13 -0.15
C ASP A 80 12.34 6.86 -0.97
N GLU A 81 13.39 6.14 -0.60
CA GLU A 81 13.70 4.82 -1.17
C GLU A 81 12.59 3.82 -0.85
N ILE A 82 12.07 3.81 0.37
CA ILE A 82 10.94 2.95 0.75
C ILE A 82 9.73 3.28 -0.12
N THR A 83 9.35 4.55 -0.25
CA THR A 83 8.26 4.98 -1.15
C THR A 83 8.49 4.49 -2.58
N THR A 84 9.71 4.62 -3.09
CA THR A 84 10.08 4.16 -4.44
C THR A 84 9.99 2.64 -4.58
N ILE A 85 10.44 1.88 -3.59
CA ILE A 85 10.32 0.42 -3.55
C ILE A 85 8.85 0.02 -3.54
N LEU A 86 8.02 0.65 -2.72
CA LEU A 86 6.58 0.36 -2.62
C LEU A 86 5.83 0.72 -3.90
N LYS A 87 6.21 1.81 -4.56
CA LYS A 87 5.65 2.20 -5.87
C LYS A 87 6.03 1.23 -6.98
N ASN A 88 7.20 0.60 -6.95
CA ASN A 88 7.62 -0.33 -8.00
C ASN A 88 7.25 -1.79 -7.70
N PHE A 89 7.24 -2.15 -6.42
CA PHE A 89 7.02 -3.50 -5.93
C PHE A 89 6.02 -3.52 -4.75
N PRO A 90 4.75 -3.17 -4.97
CA PRO A 90 3.75 -3.14 -3.91
C PRO A 90 3.49 -4.51 -3.26
N ARG A 91 3.87 -5.62 -3.92
CA ARG A 91 3.88 -6.97 -3.34
C ARG A 91 4.78 -7.08 -2.11
N CYS A 92 5.78 -6.21 -1.94
CA CYS A 92 6.62 -6.19 -0.75
C CYS A 92 5.83 -5.91 0.54
N LEU A 93 4.68 -5.20 0.46
CA LEU A 93 3.79 -4.99 1.60
C LEU A 93 3.07 -6.25 2.06
N SER A 94 2.99 -7.27 1.20
CA SER A 94 2.41 -8.57 1.53
C SER A 94 3.43 -9.55 2.11
N LEU A 95 4.72 -9.26 1.98
CA LEU A 95 5.78 -10.07 2.58
C LEU A 95 5.80 -9.82 4.09
N SER A 96 5.56 -10.86 4.89
CA SER A 96 5.82 -10.75 6.33
C SER A 96 7.33 -10.57 6.55
N ALA A 97 7.70 -9.89 7.64
CA ALA A 97 9.10 -9.71 8.05
C ALA A 97 9.89 -11.03 8.14
N GLU A 98 9.20 -12.18 8.21
CA GLU A 98 9.81 -13.52 8.28
C GLU A 98 10.44 -13.97 6.96
N THR A 99 9.99 -13.46 5.81
CA THR A 99 10.55 -13.91 4.50
C THR A 99 11.83 -13.16 4.13
N VAL A 100 12.01 -11.94 4.63
CA VAL A 100 13.21 -11.11 4.33
C VAL A 100 14.43 -11.57 5.14
N LYS A 101 14.24 -12.16 6.33
CA LYS A 101 15.33 -12.64 7.20
C LYS A 101 15.92 -13.99 6.78
N LYS A 102 15.32 -14.73 5.82
CA LYS A 102 15.69 -16.11 5.51
C LYS A 102 16.71 -16.27 4.37
N LYS A 103 17.44 -15.20 4.04
CA LYS A 103 18.50 -15.19 3.00
C LYS A 103 19.85 -14.66 3.52
N THR A 104 20.11 -14.83 4.82
CA THR A 104 21.46 -14.70 5.40
C THR A 104 21.83 -16.01 6.06
#